data_AF-A0A9E5N1I1-F1
#
_entry.id   AF-A0A9E5N1I1-F1
#
_cell.length_a   1.000
_cell.length_b   1.000
_cell.length_c   1.000
_cell.angle_alpha   90.00
_cell.angle_beta   90.00
_cell.angle_gamma   90.00
#
_symmetry.space_group_name_H-M   'P 1'
#
loop_
_entity.id
_entity.type
_entity.pdbx_description
1 polymer ?
#
loop_
_entity_poly.entity_id
_entity_poly.type
_entity_poly.pdbx_seq_one_letter_code
_entity_poly.pdbx_strand_id
1 'polypeptide(L)' 'MRIRLHQPKRELDYKGPRRVREILKDLEILPETVLVIRGDDLATEDETIR' A
#
# COMPACT_ATOMS: atom_id res chain seq x y z
N MET A 1 -7.25 7.96 -2.02
CA MET A 1 -6.16 7.57 -1.11
C MET A 1 -4.81 7.86 -1.74
N ARG A 2 -3.88 8.46 -0.99
CA ARG A 2 -2.49 8.70 -1.45
C ARG A 2 -1.55 7.65 -0.87
N ILE A 3 -0.70 7.08 -1.71
CA ILE A 3 0.29 6.07 -1.35
C ILE A 3 1.68 6.66 -1.56
N ARG A 4 2.57 6.44 -0.59
CA ARG A 4 3.97 6.86 -0.65
C ARG A 4 4.85 5.63 -0.67
N LEU A 5 5.59 5.46 -1.76
CA LEU A 5 6.68 4.52 -1.84
C LEU A 5 7.95 5.22 -1.38
N HIS A 6 8.73 4.57 -0.51
CA HIS A 6 9.97 5.13 0.01
C HIS A 6 11.21 4.65 -0.77
N GLN A 7 11.08 3.56 -1.55
CA GLN A 7 12.16 2.91 -2.28
C GLN A 7 11.65 2.28 -3.60
N PRO A 8 11.83 2.93 -4.77
CA PRO A 8 12.22 4.33 -4.95
C PRO A 8 11.13 5.30 -4.47
N LYS A 9 11.50 6.55 -4.19
CA LYS A 9 10.55 7.57 -3.72
C LYS A 9 9.55 7.93 -4.82
N ARG A 10 8.27 7.62 -4.58
CA ARG A 10 7.17 7.93 -5.50
C ARG A 10 5.88 8.15 -4.71
N GLU A 11 5.01 9.03 -5.22
CA GLU A 11 3.67 9.21 -4.68
C GLU A 11 2.63 8.92 -5.76
N LEU A 12 1.53 8.26 -5.35
CA LEU A 12 0.49 7.77 -6.23
C LEU A 12 -0.88 8.00 -5.60
N ASP A 13 -1.86 8.35 -6.44
CA ASP A 13 -3.25 8.48 -6.02
C ASP A 13 -4.08 7.28 -6.52
N TYR A 14 -4.72 6.58 -5.59
CA TYR A 14 -5.64 5.47 -5.86
C TYR A 14 -7.09 5.88 -5.59
N LYS A 15 -7.99 5.38 -6.44
CA LYS A 15 -9.43 5.59 -6.33
C LYS A 15 -10.09 4.47 -5.52
N GLY A 16 -10.94 4.88 -4.58
CA GLY A 16 -11.81 4.01 -3.80
C GLY A 16 -11.10 3.17 -2.74
N PRO A 17 -11.87 2.47 -1.89
CA PRO A 17 -11.33 1.50 -0.96
C PRO A 17 -10.68 0.33 -1.69
N ARG A 18 -9.50 -0.09 -1.25
CA ARG A 18 -8.78 -1.26 -1.80
C ARG A 18 -8.09 -2.05 -0.70
N ARG A 19 -7.94 -3.36 -0.89
CA ARG A 19 -7.11 -4.16 0.01
C ARG A 19 -5.63 -3.89 -0.24
N VAL A 20 -4.81 -3.94 0.81
CA VAL A 20 -3.36 -3.79 0.70
C VAL A 20 -2.77 -4.73 -0.34
N ARG A 21 -3.17 -6.01 -0.36
CA ARG A 21 -2.70 -6.97 -1.38
C ARG A 21 -3.02 -6.58 -2.82
N GLU A 22 -4.14 -5.91 -3.06
CA GLU A 22 -4.54 -5.46 -4.41
C GLU A 22 -3.66 -4.30 -4.86
N ILE A 23 -3.38 -3.38 -3.93
CA ILE A 23 -2.46 -2.26 -4.16
C ILE A 23 -1.06 -2.78 -4.47
N LEU A 24 -0.53 -3.68 -3.64
CA LEU A 24 0.81 -4.24 -3.81
C LEU A 24 0.93 -5.01 -5.13
N LYS A 25 -0.11 -5.77 -5.49
CA LYS A 25 -0.19 -6.45 -6.78
C LYS A 25 -0.17 -5.46 -7.96
N ASP A 26 -0.94 -4.38 -7.90
CA ASP A 26 -0.96 -3.34 -8.95
C ASP A 26 0.40 -2.63 -9.09
N LEU A 27 1.18 -2.57 -8.01
CA LEU A 27 2.52 -1.99 -7.99
C LEU A 27 3.64 -3.01 -8.31
N GLU A 28 3.27 -4.26 -8.55
CA GLU A 28 4.21 -5.39 -8.75
C GLU A 28 5.20 -5.57 -7.58
N ILE A 29 4.72 -5.32 -6.36
CA ILE A 29 5.49 -5.45 -5.12
C ILE A 29 5.10 -6.74 -4.41
N LEU A 30 6.10 -7.54 -4.02
CA LEU A 30 5.91 -8.72 -3.20
C LEU A 30 5.58 -8.31 -1.75
N PRO A 31 4.43 -8.73 -1.18
CA PRO A 31 4.04 -8.34 0.17
C PRO A 31 5.07 -8.64 1.25
N GLU A 32 5.79 -9.75 1.13
CA GLU A 32 6.80 -10.20 2.09
C GLU A 32 8.08 -9.35 2.08
N THR A 33 8.22 -8.43 1.12
CA THR A 33 9.41 -7.59 0.94
C THR A 33 9.24 -6.16 1.45
N VAL A 34 8.03 -5.81 1.91
CA VAL A 34 7.71 -4.44 2.32
C VAL A 34 6.94 -4.38 3.63
N LEU A 35 7.01 -3.22 4.28
CA LEU A 35 6.14 -2.87 5.39
C LEU A 35 5.15 -1.81 4.92
N VAL A 36 3.87 -2.05 5.16
CA VAL A 36 2.80 -1.12 4.84
C VAL A 36 2.37 -0.42 6.12
N ILE A 37 2.51 0.90 6.14
CA ILE A 37 2.16 1.74 7.29
C ILE A 37 0.99 2.64 6.88
N ARG A 38 -0.04 2.71 7.72
CA ARG A 38 -1.16 3.64 7.59
C ARG A 38 -1.27 4.49 8.86
N GLY A 39 -0.91 5.76 8.76
CA GLY A 39 -0.77 6.60 9.95
C GLY A 39 0.39 6.11 10.78
N ASP A 40 0.10 5.66 12.01
CA ASP A 40 1.08 5.12 12.94
C ASP A 40 0.97 3.58 13.09
N ASP A 41 0.06 2.94 12.34
CA ASP A 41 -0.22 1.51 12.43
C ASP A 41 0.38 0.72 11.26
N LEU A 42 0.81 -0.51 11.52
CA LEU A 42 1.14 -1.50 10.49
C LEU A 42 -0.15 -2.11 9.92
N ALA A 43 -0.27 -2.08 8.61
CA ALA A 43 -1.41 -2.67 7.90
C ALA A 43 -1.09 -4.09 7.42
N THR A 44 -2.08 -4.96 7.49
CA THR A 44 -2.00 -6.33 6.95
C THR A 44 -2.48 -6.39 5.50
N GLU A 45 -2.12 -7.44 4.78
CA GLU A 45 -2.48 -7.62 3.36
C GLU A 45 -3.99 -7.64 3.06
N ASP A 46 -4.79 -8.15 3.99
CA ASP A 46 -6.25 -8.24 3.86
C ASP A 46 -6.97 -6.95 4.26
N GLU A 47 -6.26 -6.01 4.86
CA GLU A 47 -6.84 -4.78 5.34
C GLU A 47 -7.25 -3.87 4.19
N THR A 48 -8.45 -3.28 4.30
CA THR A 48 -8.96 -2.34 3.31
C THR A 48 -8.58 -0.92 3.70
N ILE A 49 -7.82 -0.25 2.84
CA ILE A 49 -7.42 1.16 2.99
C ILE A 49 -8.36 2.04 2.17
N ARG A 50 -8.67 3.24 2.68
CA ARG A 50 -9.70 4.15 2.15
C ARG A 50 -9.12 5.56 1.96
#